data_AF-A0A094BZH2-F1
#
_entry.id   AF-A0A094BZH2-F1
#
_cell.length_a   1.000
_cell.length_b   1.000
_cell.length_c   1.000
_cell.angle_alpha   90.00
_cell.angle_beta   90.00
_cell.angle_gamma   90.00
#
_symmetry.space_group_name_H-M   'P 1'
#
loop_
_entity.id
_entity.type
_entity.pdbx_description
1 polymer ?
#
loop_
_entity_poly.entity_id
_entity_poly.type
_entity_poly.pdbx_seq_one_letter_code
_entity_poly.pdbx_strand_id
1 'polypeptide(L)'
;MQISFLKDLATPRDPTSPFSFLNYLFTKGRLQKFINLGTFLPARREYEDYMRWCASHFSRAVKYGTEITRVDAVHNASTGKVDRFTVHWIDTATGTPGSATARNVVVATGGSPAVPPLFAPFTTGEDVRFIHSSQYATSIPRLSPTLLAAGSPQHFVVVGGGQSAAEIYVDLASRFPAAKITLLVKDTSLRPSDDSPFVNEIFDPDRVSPTYELNAAERAAKREKDKGTNYGVVRLELLERIYSDLYAQEVDDPCESNWRCRVRDSRTVVAVQRLEGGAGGVRLEVAKTGAENGEREALEAGLVVFATGYVRDAHVRILEGTRALLESEVAKGGENATAATPEAVEAPAPSAEVVAPAVVPEAPKETITETTTTTTTTTTTSSSASEPSTDSADAPAPSATTPADEQVKVTVEVNSAPAVFPVGRDYKVQYAPGAVEEGAGIWLQGCNEKTHGLSDTLLSILAHRGGEVVGSIFGPGAGSK
;
A
#
# COMPACT_ATOMS: atom_id res chain seq x y z
N MET A 1 -19.03 -1.79 -0.77
CA MET A 1 -18.00 -1.17 0.10
C MET A 1 -17.56 -2.22 1.12
N GLN A 2 -16.45 -2.02 1.85
CA GLN A 2 -16.08 -2.90 2.98
C GLN A 2 -16.50 -2.31 4.35
N ILE A 3 -17.22 -1.19 4.34
CA ILE A 3 -17.71 -0.45 5.50
C ILE A 3 -19.15 0.00 5.23
N SER A 4 -19.97 0.10 6.29
CA SER A 4 -21.34 0.62 6.22
C SER A 4 -21.37 2.06 5.71
N PHE A 5 -22.34 2.39 4.84
CA PHE A 5 -22.55 3.77 4.37
C PHE A 5 -22.85 4.76 5.50
N LEU A 6 -23.21 4.31 6.70
CA LEU A 6 -23.41 5.19 7.86
C LEU A 6 -22.10 5.76 8.42
N LYS A 7 -20.94 5.11 8.15
CA LYS A 7 -19.60 5.68 8.39
C LYS A 7 -19.15 6.52 7.19
N ASP A 8 -20.01 7.45 6.77
CA ASP A 8 -19.71 8.43 5.71
C ASP A 8 -18.91 9.65 6.21
N LEU A 9 -18.74 10.67 5.37
CA LEU A 9 -17.90 11.85 5.67
C LEU A 9 -18.52 12.83 6.69
N ALA A 10 -19.78 12.63 7.12
CA ALA A 10 -20.47 13.52 8.03
C ALA A 10 -21.35 12.81 9.08
N THR A 11 -22.11 11.79 8.70
CA THR A 11 -23.19 11.20 9.50
C THR A 11 -22.80 10.81 10.93
N PRO A 12 -21.62 10.20 11.21
CA PRO A 12 -21.21 9.88 12.58
C PRO A 12 -21.01 11.11 13.49
N ARG A 13 -20.52 12.23 12.94
CA ARG A 13 -20.35 13.49 13.68
C ARG A 13 -21.65 14.28 13.77
N ASP A 14 -22.45 14.26 12.70
CA ASP A 14 -23.65 15.05 12.54
C ASP A 14 -24.57 14.43 11.46
N PRO A 15 -25.63 13.69 11.85
CA PRO A 15 -26.55 13.06 10.91
C PRO A 15 -27.50 14.07 10.23
N THR A 16 -27.54 15.34 10.67
CA THR A 16 -28.32 16.39 10.01
C THR A 16 -27.56 17.06 8.87
N SER A 17 -26.26 16.75 8.73
CA SER A 17 -25.39 17.35 7.73
C SER A 17 -25.92 17.10 6.30
N PRO A 18 -25.92 18.14 5.43
CA PRO A 18 -26.28 17.98 4.03
C PRO A 18 -25.31 17.07 3.27
N PHE A 19 -24.10 16.80 3.81
CA PHE A 19 -23.10 15.93 3.18
C PHE A 19 -23.20 14.44 3.56
N SER A 20 -24.29 14.01 4.19
CA SER A 20 -24.57 12.58 4.44
C SER A 20 -24.84 11.80 3.13
N PHE A 21 -24.51 10.50 3.13
CA PHE A 21 -24.76 9.61 1.99
C PHE A 21 -26.25 9.48 1.67
N LEU A 22 -27.12 9.53 2.70
CA LEU A 22 -28.57 9.52 2.53
C LEU A 22 -29.09 10.80 1.84
N ASN A 23 -28.58 11.98 2.20
CA ASN A 23 -28.96 13.22 1.52
C ASN A 23 -28.43 13.29 0.08
N TYR A 24 -27.24 12.74 -0.19
CA TYR A 24 -26.76 12.50 -1.56
C TYR A 24 -27.72 11.62 -2.38
N LEU A 25 -28.15 10.48 -1.83
CA LEU A 25 -29.09 9.57 -2.49
C LEU A 25 -30.45 10.24 -2.74
N PHE A 26 -30.94 11.07 -1.81
CA PHE A 26 -32.14 11.88 -1.97
C PHE A 26 -31.97 12.91 -3.10
N THR A 27 -30.90 13.71 -3.05
CA THR A 27 -30.54 14.73 -4.04
C THR A 27 -30.38 14.15 -5.46
N LYS A 28 -29.88 12.91 -5.58
CA LYS A 28 -29.70 12.20 -6.86
C LYS A 28 -30.95 11.42 -7.30
N GLY A 29 -32.09 11.53 -6.61
CA GLY A 29 -33.33 10.80 -6.93
C GLY A 29 -33.22 9.28 -6.82
N ARG A 30 -32.24 8.77 -6.06
CA ARG A 30 -31.92 7.34 -5.92
C ARG A 30 -32.35 6.70 -4.61
N LEU A 31 -32.68 7.48 -3.57
CA LEU A 31 -32.93 6.98 -2.21
C LEU A 31 -33.86 5.75 -2.15
N GLN A 32 -35.04 5.81 -2.76
CA GLN A 32 -35.99 4.67 -2.75
C GLN A 32 -35.44 3.43 -3.49
N LYS A 33 -34.66 3.62 -4.55
CA LYS A 33 -33.99 2.52 -5.25
C LYS A 33 -32.89 1.89 -4.39
N PHE A 34 -32.17 2.70 -3.62
CA PHE A 34 -31.13 2.22 -2.70
C PHE A 34 -31.72 1.49 -1.48
N ILE A 35 -32.83 2.00 -0.92
CA ILE A 35 -33.59 1.30 0.14
C ILE A 35 -34.00 -0.10 -0.34
N ASN A 36 -34.50 -0.22 -1.57
CA ASN A 36 -34.88 -1.50 -2.19
C ASN A 36 -33.70 -2.45 -2.46
N LEU A 37 -32.44 -2.01 -2.38
CA LEU A 37 -31.26 -2.91 -2.44
C LEU A 37 -30.98 -3.60 -1.11
N GLY A 38 -31.57 -3.15 0.01
CA GLY A 38 -31.42 -3.77 1.33
C GLY A 38 -29.98 -3.82 1.87
N THR A 39 -29.04 -3.04 1.33
CA THR A 39 -27.61 -3.17 1.60
C THR A 39 -27.02 -1.99 2.37
N PHE A 40 -26.11 -2.28 3.30
CA PHE A 40 -25.25 -1.29 3.95
C PHE A 40 -23.97 -0.98 3.16
N LEU A 41 -23.67 -1.75 2.11
CA LEU A 41 -22.35 -1.78 1.45
C LEU A 41 -22.39 -1.30 -0.02
N PRO A 42 -22.66 -0.01 -0.31
CA PRO A 42 -22.84 0.52 -1.67
C PRO A 42 -21.69 0.15 -2.62
N ALA A 43 -21.93 0.10 -3.93
CA ALA A 43 -20.87 -0.14 -4.91
C ALA A 43 -19.78 0.94 -4.81
N ARG A 44 -18.49 0.58 -4.95
CA ARG A 44 -17.37 1.57 -4.86
C ARG A 44 -17.58 2.75 -5.82
N ARG A 45 -18.13 2.50 -7.02
CA ARG A 45 -18.50 3.52 -8.01
C ARG A 45 -19.57 4.51 -7.52
N GLU A 46 -20.54 4.06 -6.73
CA GLU A 46 -21.58 4.94 -6.18
C GLU A 46 -21.10 5.73 -4.97
N TYR A 47 -20.22 5.14 -4.16
CA TYR A 47 -19.55 5.84 -3.06
C TYR A 47 -18.51 6.86 -3.58
N GLU A 48 -17.90 6.59 -4.73
CA GLU A 48 -17.01 7.53 -5.43
C GLU A 48 -17.79 8.70 -6.09
N ASP A 49 -18.97 8.47 -6.65
CA ASP A 49 -19.88 9.56 -7.08
C ASP A 49 -20.42 10.37 -5.89
N TYR A 50 -20.59 9.76 -4.71
CA TYR A 50 -20.88 10.48 -3.47
C TYR A 50 -19.73 11.40 -3.06
N MET A 51 -18.49 10.88 -2.98
CA MET A 51 -17.32 11.70 -2.60
C MET A 51 -17.04 12.79 -3.64
N ARG A 52 -17.20 12.52 -4.95
CA ARG A 52 -17.14 13.53 -6.02
C ARG A 52 -18.20 14.60 -5.83
N TRP A 53 -19.44 14.21 -5.53
CA TRP A 53 -20.52 15.16 -5.27
C TRP A 53 -20.20 16.05 -4.09
N CYS A 54 -19.79 15.51 -2.94
CA CYS A 54 -19.35 16.29 -1.78
C CYS A 54 -18.22 17.27 -2.16
N ALA A 55 -17.18 16.79 -2.85
CA ALA A 55 -16.04 17.61 -3.27
C ALA A 55 -16.42 18.76 -4.21
N SER A 56 -17.45 18.61 -5.04
CA SER A 56 -17.88 19.63 -6.00
C SER A 56 -18.31 20.95 -5.35
N HIS A 57 -18.87 20.89 -4.13
CA HIS A 57 -19.22 22.06 -3.32
C HIS A 57 -17.99 22.87 -2.85
N PHE A 58 -16.80 22.27 -2.86
CA PHE A 58 -15.54 22.89 -2.43
C PHE A 58 -14.62 23.27 -3.60
N SER A 59 -15.11 23.23 -4.84
CA SER A 59 -14.37 23.56 -6.07
C SER A 59 -13.63 24.91 -6.05
N ARG A 60 -14.09 25.90 -5.28
CA ARG A 60 -13.40 27.20 -5.08
C ARG A 60 -12.17 27.13 -4.15
N ALA A 61 -12.01 26.04 -3.41
CA ALA A 61 -10.95 25.85 -2.40
C ALA A 61 -10.01 24.68 -2.73
N VAL A 62 -10.22 23.97 -3.85
CA VAL A 62 -9.41 22.81 -4.26
C VAL A 62 -8.71 23.09 -5.59
N LYS A 63 -7.38 23.11 -5.57
CA LYS A 63 -6.54 23.15 -6.78
C LYS A 63 -6.17 21.72 -7.20
N TYR A 64 -6.87 21.19 -8.19
CA TYR A 64 -6.52 19.91 -8.82
C TYR A 64 -5.25 20.04 -9.71
N GLY A 65 -4.75 18.93 -10.25
CA GLY A 65 -3.60 18.92 -11.16
C GLY A 65 -2.30 19.43 -10.54
N THR A 66 -2.11 19.20 -9.23
CA THR A 66 -1.04 19.82 -8.44
C THR A 66 -0.44 18.77 -7.50
N GLU A 67 0.84 18.40 -7.67
CA GLU A 67 1.56 17.52 -6.74
C GLU A 67 2.37 18.36 -5.75
N ILE A 68 2.14 18.15 -4.45
CA ILE A 68 2.95 18.79 -3.38
C ILE A 68 4.32 18.10 -3.30
N THR A 69 5.39 18.88 -3.45
CA THR A 69 6.76 18.36 -3.47
C THR A 69 7.48 18.49 -2.13
N ARG A 70 7.31 19.62 -1.43
CA ARG A 70 8.03 19.96 -0.19
C ARG A 70 7.29 21.05 0.61
N VAL A 71 7.47 21.07 1.92
CA VAL A 71 6.98 22.11 2.84
C VAL A 71 8.14 22.63 3.68
N ASP A 72 8.32 23.95 3.67
CA ASP A 72 9.44 24.65 4.31
C ASP A 72 8.97 25.48 5.49
N ALA A 73 9.73 25.43 6.58
CA ALA A 73 9.58 26.34 7.71
C ALA A 73 9.90 27.79 7.32
N VAL A 74 9.10 28.76 7.75
CA VAL A 74 9.38 30.18 7.57
C VAL A 74 9.33 30.90 8.91
N HIS A 75 10.45 31.53 9.27
CA HIS A 75 10.61 32.17 10.57
C HIS A 75 10.04 33.60 10.59
N ASN A 76 9.54 34.00 11.75
CA ASN A 76 9.22 35.36 12.13
C ASN A 76 10.50 36.05 12.64
N ALA A 77 10.90 37.14 11.97
CA ALA A 77 12.14 37.86 12.26
C ALA A 77 12.17 38.52 13.66
N SER A 78 11.01 38.74 14.28
CA SER A 78 10.91 39.36 15.62
C SER A 78 10.95 38.37 16.78
N THR A 79 10.66 37.10 16.55
CA THR A 79 10.60 36.06 17.59
C THR A 79 11.61 34.93 17.41
N GLY A 80 12.16 34.78 16.19
CA GLY A 80 12.98 33.63 15.78
C GLY A 80 12.21 32.34 15.53
N LYS A 81 10.89 32.32 15.82
CA LYS A 81 10.03 31.12 15.72
C LYS A 81 9.40 30.99 14.35
N VAL A 82 8.89 29.80 14.02
CA VAL A 82 8.15 29.54 12.78
C VAL A 82 6.68 29.92 12.96
N ASP A 83 6.20 30.90 12.21
CA ASP A 83 4.79 31.37 12.25
C ASP A 83 3.97 30.96 11.02
N ARG A 84 4.67 30.48 9.97
CA ARG A 84 4.10 30.10 8.69
C ARG A 84 5.01 29.10 7.96
N PHE A 85 4.43 28.38 7.00
CA PHE A 85 5.12 27.40 6.17
C PHE A 85 4.93 27.75 4.69
N THR A 86 5.94 27.50 3.87
CA THR A 86 5.81 27.58 2.40
C THR A 86 5.55 26.18 1.85
N VAL A 87 4.42 25.98 1.19
CA VAL A 87 4.06 24.73 0.51
C VAL A 87 4.45 24.86 -0.96
N HIS A 88 5.27 23.94 -1.46
CA HIS A 88 5.76 23.88 -2.83
C HIS A 88 5.08 22.77 -3.63
N TRP A 89 4.84 23.01 -4.92
CA TRP A 89 4.21 22.05 -5.81
C TRP A 89 4.75 22.09 -7.24
N ILE A 90 4.42 21.05 -8.00
CA ILE A 90 4.50 21.01 -9.47
C ILE A 90 3.08 20.90 -10.04
N ASP A 91 2.79 21.66 -11.08
CA ASP A 91 1.58 21.50 -11.90
C ASP A 91 1.72 20.25 -12.79
N THR A 92 0.81 19.28 -12.64
CA THR A 92 0.96 17.94 -13.24
C THR A 92 0.61 17.90 -14.73
N ALA A 93 0.17 19.02 -15.33
CA ALA A 93 -0.12 19.12 -16.76
C ALA A 93 0.96 19.90 -17.53
N THR A 94 1.65 20.83 -16.85
CA THR A 94 2.65 21.72 -17.48
C THR A 94 4.07 21.55 -16.93
N GLY A 95 4.26 20.83 -15.83
CA GLY A 95 5.54 20.74 -15.12
C GLY A 95 5.93 22.02 -14.36
N THR A 96 5.09 23.05 -14.39
CA THR A 96 5.43 24.37 -13.84
C THR A 96 5.46 24.35 -12.31
N PRO A 97 6.54 24.82 -11.66
CA PRO A 97 6.60 24.92 -10.20
C PRO A 97 5.75 26.08 -9.67
N GLY A 98 5.29 25.95 -8.43
CA GLY A 98 4.68 27.07 -7.69
C GLY A 98 4.73 26.87 -6.18
N SER A 99 4.36 27.90 -5.44
CA SER A 99 4.27 27.84 -3.99
C SER A 99 3.24 28.81 -3.41
N ALA A 100 2.84 28.57 -2.17
CA ALA A 100 2.01 29.47 -1.36
C ALA A 100 2.40 29.34 0.12
N THR A 101 2.11 30.37 0.92
CA THR A 101 2.34 30.36 2.37
C THR A 101 1.05 30.14 3.16
N ALA A 102 1.13 29.39 4.26
CA ALA A 102 0.03 29.14 5.18
C ALA A 102 0.53 29.07 6.64
N ARG A 103 -0.28 29.50 7.62
CA ARG A 103 0.05 29.29 9.05
C ARG A 103 -0.07 27.82 9.47
N ASN A 104 -1.06 27.12 8.90
CA ASN A 104 -1.43 25.77 9.26
C ASN A 104 -1.50 24.88 8.01
N VAL A 105 -0.87 23.70 8.06
CA VAL A 105 -0.78 22.75 6.94
C VAL A 105 -1.34 21.39 7.37
N VAL A 106 -2.16 20.75 6.53
CA VAL A 106 -2.65 19.38 6.77
C VAL A 106 -2.14 18.45 5.68
N VAL A 107 -1.38 17.43 6.06
CA VAL A 107 -0.82 16.42 5.14
C VAL A 107 -1.71 15.18 5.15
N ALA A 108 -2.50 15.01 4.09
CA ALA A 108 -3.51 13.96 3.94
C ALA A 108 -3.33 13.14 2.65
N THR A 109 -2.08 12.81 2.29
CA THR A 109 -1.70 12.28 0.97
C THR A 109 -2.00 10.79 0.75
N GLY A 110 -2.66 10.11 1.69
CA GLY A 110 -3.02 8.69 1.55
C GLY A 110 -1.80 7.75 1.69
N GLY A 111 -1.57 6.92 0.68
CA GLY A 111 -0.45 5.96 0.67
C GLY A 111 0.03 5.61 -0.74
N SER A 112 1.33 5.40 -0.86
CA SER A 112 2.05 5.05 -2.09
C SER A 112 2.01 3.53 -2.35
N PRO A 113 1.98 3.05 -3.60
CA PRO A 113 2.10 1.63 -3.94
C PRO A 113 3.28 0.91 -3.26
N ALA A 114 3.02 -0.17 -2.54
CA ALA A 114 4.06 -0.98 -1.89
C ALA A 114 4.68 -1.98 -2.88
N VAL A 115 5.43 -1.50 -3.87
CA VAL A 115 6.11 -2.35 -4.86
C VAL A 115 7.40 -2.92 -4.26
N PRO A 116 7.59 -4.26 -4.17
CA PRO A 116 8.85 -4.82 -3.67
C PRO A 116 10.03 -4.49 -4.60
N PRO A 117 11.25 -4.22 -4.08
CA PRO A 117 12.37 -3.71 -4.87
C PRO A 117 12.75 -4.56 -6.10
N LEU A 118 12.59 -5.87 -6.01
CA LEU A 118 12.79 -6.84 -7.11
C LEU A 118 12.06 -6.45 -8.42
N PHE A 119 10.91 -5.78 -8.31
CA PHE A 119 10.05 -5.44 -9.45
C PHE A 119 10.21 -4.00 -9.95
N ALA A 120 10.94 -3.15 -9.22
CA ALA A 120 11.12 -1.75 -9.58
C ALA A 120 11.71 -1.51 -11.00
N PRO A 121 12.62 -2.36 -11.54
CA PRO A 121 13.11 -2.24 -12.93
C PRO A 121 12.10 -2.58 -14.02
N PHE A 122 10.88 -3.00 -13.67
CA PHE A 122 9.89 -3.53 -14.61
C PHE A 122 8.54 -2.80 -14.59
N THR A 123 8.37 -1.77 -13.75
CA THR A 123 7.14 -0.95 -13.66
C THR A 123 7.15 0.27 -14.60
N THR A 124 8.20 0.44 -15.42
CA THR A 124 8.37 1.54 -16.39
C THR A 124 8.88 1.05 -17.75
N GLY A 125 8.66 1.87 -18.78
CA GLY A 125 8.97 1.59 -20.20
C GLY A 125 7.71 1.34 -21.04
N GLU A 126 7.90 1.03 -22.32
CA GLU A 126 6.79 0.72 -23.24
C GLU A 126 6.25 -0.69 -23.00
N ASP A 127 7.12 -1.65 -22.67
CA ASP A 127 6.80 -3.06 -22.46
C ASP A 127 6.25 -3.42 -21.06
N VAL A 128 5.69 -2.47 -20.30
CA VAL A 128 5.27 -2.70 -18.90
C VAL A 128 4.21 -3.81 -18.79
N ARG A 129 4.66 -4.98 -18.32
CA ARG A 129 3.80 -6.12 -17.93
C ARG A 129 3.55 -6.19 -16.41
N PHE A 130 4.03 -5.22 -15.63
CA PHE A 130 3.81 -5.15 -14.18
C PHE A 130 3.02 -3.91 -13.79
N ILE A 131 1.92 -4.11 -13.08
CA ILE A 131 1.12 -3.00 -12.53
C ILE A 131 0.83 -3.23 -11.05
N HIS A 132 0.79 -2.16 -10.27
CA HIS A 132 0.24 -2.24 -8.92
C HIS A 132 -1.30 -2.24 -8.98
N SER A 133 -1.94 -2.86 -7.99
CA SER A 133 -3.40 -2.94 -7.86
C SER A 133 -4.10 -1.58 -7.94
N SER A 134 -3.46 -0.51 -7.44
CA SER A 134 -3.93 0.88 -7.56
C SER A 134 -4.05 1.40 -9.01
N GLN A 135 -3.34 0.77 -9.95
CA GLN A 135 -3.33 1.12 -11.37
C GLN A 135 -4.21 0.17 -12.21
N TYR A 136 -4.77 -0.89 -11.62
CA TYR A 136 -5.44 -1.98 -12.34
C TYR A 136 -6.53 -1.46 -13.31
N ALA A 137 -7.52 -0.73 -12.81
CA ALA A 137 -8.65 -0.25 -13.59
C ALA A 137 -8.26 0.79 -14.67
N THR A 138 -7.13 1.49 -14.51
CA THR A 138 -6.66 2.53 -15.46
C THR A 138 -5.60 2.02 -16.44
N SER A 139 -4.94 0.90 -16.15
CA SER A 139 -3.93 0.27 -17.03
C SER A 139 -4.50 -0.86 -17.86
N ILE A 140 -5.35 -1.73 -17.30
CA ILE A 140 -5.88 -2.91 -18.02
C ILE A 140 -6.51 -2.57 -19.38
N PRO A 141 -7.39 -1.56 -19.52
CA PRO A 141 -7.96 -1.23 -20.84
C PRO A 141 -6.93 -0.81 -21.90
N ARG A 142 -5.76 -0.31 -21.49
CA ARG A 142 -4.65 0.07 -22.37
C ARG A 142 -3.69 -1.10 -22.64
N LEU A 143 -3.58 -2.04 -21.71
CA LEU A 143 -2.77 -3.25 -21.85
C LEU A 143 -3.49 -4.37 -22.61
N SER A 144 -4.83 -4.46 -22.55
CA SER A 144 -5.60 -5.53 -23.20
C SER A 144 -5.21 -5.85 -24.65
N PRO A 145 -4.92 -4.87 -25.54
CA PRO A 145 -4.48 -5.16 -26.91
C PRO A 145 -3.14 -5.90 -26.99
N THR A 146 -2.17 -5.57 -26.14
CA THR A 146 -0.86 -6.24 -26.12
C THR A 146 -0.91 -7.55 -25.34
N LEU A 147 -1.76 -7.65 -24.32
CA LEU A 147 -2.01 -8.90 -23.58
C LEU A 147 -2.74 -9.96 -24.41
N LEU A 148 -3.50 -9.56 -25.44
CA LEU A 148 -4.23 -10.44 -26.36
C LEU A 148 -3.53 -10.61 -27.72
N ALA A 149 -2.32 -10.08 -27.89
CA ALA A 149 -1.57 -10.20 -29.13
C ALA A 149 -1.08 -11.64 -29.39
N ALA A 150 -0.95 -12.01 -30.66
CA ALA A 150 -0.43 -13.32 -31.05
C ALA A 150 1.00 -13.52 -30.52
N GLY A 151 1.23 -14.64 -29.83
CA GLY A 151 2.50 -14.97 -29.18
C GLY A 151 2.67 -14.41 -27.75
N SER A 152 1.85 -13.47 -27.29
CA SER A 152 1.93 -12.97 -25.91
C SER A 152 1.45 -14.03 -24.91
N PRO A 153 2.18 -14.30 -23.81
CA PRO A 153 1.83 -15.40 -22.89
C PRO A 153 0.46 -15.20 -22.23
N GLN A 154 -0.48 -16.10 -22.52
CA GLN A 154 -1.85 -16.09 -21.98
C GLN A 154 -1.94 -16.61 -20.54
N HIS A 155 -1.01 -16.17 -19.69
CA HIS A 155 -0.97 -16.46 -18.26
C HIS A 155 -0.78 -15.16 -17.49
N PHE A 156 -1.73 -14.82 -16.62
CA PHE A 156 -1.70 -13.62 -15.80
C PHE A 156 -1.56 -13.98 -14.31
N VAL A 157 -0.61 -13.36 -13.62
CA VAL A 157 -0.27 -13.66 -12.23
C VAL A 157 -0.69 -12.50 -11.33
N VAL A 158 -1.33 -12.80 -10.21
CA VAL A 158 -1.66 -11.83 -9.16
C VAL A 158 -0.85 -12.18 -7.93
N VAL A 159 -0.18 -11.21 -7.32
CA VAL A 159 0.69 -11.43 -6.15
C VAL A 159 0.13 -10.68 -4.94
N GLY A 160 -0.35 -11.42 -3.94
CA GLY A 160 -0.95 -10.89 -2.71
C GLY A 160 -2.05 -11.80 -2.15
N GLY A 161 -2.40 -11.61 -0.87
CA GLY A 161 -3.43 -12.40 -0.17
C GLY A 161 -4.62 -11.61 0.38
N GLY A 162 -4.63 -10.27 0.24
CA GLY A 162 -5.72 -9.42 0.72
C GLY A 162 -6.78 -9.10 -0.34
N GLN A 163 -7.85 -8.40 0.05
CA GLN A 163 -9.02 -8.07 -0.77
C GLN A 163 -8.69 -7.68 -2.23
N SER A 164 -7.75 -6.75 -2.45
CA SER A 164 -7.39 -6.30 -3.81
C SER A 164 -6.85 -7.43 -4.70
N ALA A 165 -6.21 -8.44 -4.13
CA ALA A 165 -5.69 -9.60 -4.87
C ALA A 165 -6.85 -10.51 -5.31
N ALA A 166 -7.77 -10.80 -4.39
CA ALA A 166 -8.97 -11.60 -4.65
C ALA A 166 -9.90 -10.93 -5.69
N GLU A 167 -10.16 -9.63 -5.56
CA GLU A 167 -10.98 -8.86 -6.51
C GLU A 167 -10.37 -8.87 -7.92
N ILE A 168 -9.04 -8.68 -8.03
CA ILE A 168 -8.34 -8.67 -9.32
C ILE A 168 -8.25 -10.07 -9.92
N TYR A 169 -8.07 -11.11 -9.12
CA TYR A 169 -8.09 -12.50 -9.57
C TYR A 169 -9.44 -12.85 -10.23
N VAL A 170 -10.57 -12.51 -9.59
CA VAL A 170 -11.92 -12.77 -10.12
C VAL A 170 -12.23 -11.90 -11.35
N ASP A 171 -11.85 -10.61 -11.34
CA ASP A 171 -12.03 -9.74 -12.52
C ASP A 171 -11.20 -10.22 -13.72
N LEU A 172 -9.93 -10.59 -13.54
CA LEU A 172 -9.09 -11.16 -14.61
C LEU A 172 -9.67 -12.48 -15.15
N ALA A 173 -10.10 -13.39 -14.26
CA ALA A 173 -10.69 -14.67 -14.65
C ALA A 173 -11.98 -14.51 -15.47
N SER A 174 -12.75 -13.45 -15.21
CA SER A 174 -13.98 -13.11 -15.93
C SER A 174 -13.72 -12.33 -17.23
N ARG A 175 -12.75 -11.40 -17.20
CA ARG A 175 -12.42 -10.49 -18.30
C ARG A 175 -11.64 -11.16 -19.43
N PHE A 176 -10.82 -12.15 -19.09
CA PHE A 176 -9.96 -12.88 -20.01
C PHE A 176 -10.25 -14.38 -19.93
N PRO A 177 -11.38 -14.86 -20.50
CA PRO A 177 -11.86 -16.23 -20.32
C PRO A 177 -10.92 -17.31 -20.89
N ALA A 178 -10.09 -16.96 -21.88
CA ALA A 178 -9.08 -17.87 -22.46
C ALA A 178 -7.73 -17.86 -21.70
N ALA A 179 -7.47 -16.88 -20.85
CA ALA A 179 -6.20 -16.77 -20.13
C ALA A 179 -6.18 -17.67 -18.89
N LYS A 180 -5.01 -18.27 -18.61
CA LYS A 180 -4.72 -18.87 -17.31
C LYS A 180 -4.50 -17.77 -16.27
N ILE A 181 -5.06 -17.90 -15.08
CA ILE A 181 -4.90 -16.95 -13.98
C ILE A 181 -4.25 -17.67 -12.79
N THR A 182 -3.29 -17.05 -12.11
CA THR A 182 -2.70 -17.63 -10.90
C THR A 182 -2.51 -16.58 -9.81
N LEU A 183 -3.16 -16.80 -8.67
CA LEU A 183 -2.97 -16.02 -7.45
C LEU A 183 -1.85 -16.64 -6.62
N LEU A 184 -0.74 -15.92 -6.44
CA LEU A 184 0.36 -16.29 -5.55
C LEU A 184 0.17 -15.63 -4.19
N VAL A 185 -0.01 -16.46 -3.16
CA VAL A 185 -0.23 -16.04 -1.77
C VAL A 185 0.99 -16.44 -0.95
N LYS A 186 1.56 -15.49 -0.19
CA LYS A 186 2.71 -15.74 0.69
C LYS A 186 2.34 -16.48 1.99
N ASP A 187 1.13 -16.24 2.48
CA ASP A 187 0.56 -16.93 3.63
C ASP A 187 0.11 -18.36 3.24
N THR A 188 -0.14 -19.22 4.23
CA THR A 188 -0.57 -20.62 4.04
C THR A 188 -2.03 -20.77 3.62
N SER A 189 -2.82 -19.70 3.68
CA SER A 189 -4.18 -19.65 3.14
C SER A 189 -4.59 -18.20 2.84
N LEU A 190 -5.65 -18.03 2.05
CA LEU A 190 -6.45 -16.80 2.14
C LEU A 190 -7.23 -16.81 3.46
N ARG A 191 -7.51 -15.63 4.04
CA ARG A 191 -8.16 -15.50 5.35
C ARG A 191 -9.33 -14.52 5.30
N PRO A 192 -10.46 -14.80 5.99
CA PRO A 192 -11.59 -13.89 6.06
C PRO A 192 -11.22 -12.62 6.85
N SER A 193 -11.79 -11.48 6.46
CA SER A 193 -11.73 -10.25 7.25
C SER A 193 -12.67 -10.37 8.45
N ASP A 194 -12.16 -10.22 9.66
CA ASP A 194 -13.01 -10.15 10.86
C ASP A 194 -13.70 -8.79 10.94
N ASP A 195 -15.02 -8.78 10.72
CA ASP A 195 -15.89 -7.63 10.98
C ASP A 195 -16.99 -7.95 12.01
N SER A 196 -16.74 -8.95 12.88
CA SER A 196 -17.65 -9.29 13.97
C SER A 196 -17.82 -8.10 14.95
N PRO A 197 -19.02 -7.88 15.53
CA PRO A 197 -19.34 -6.59 16.18
C PRO A 197 -18.34 -6.14 17.25
N PHE A 198 -17.97 -7.01 18.20
CA PHE A 198 -17.03 -6.70 19.27
C PHE A 198 -15.60 -6.43 18.79
N VAL A 199 -15.17 -7.06 17.69
CA VAL A 199 -13.85 -6.82 17.09
C VAL A 199 -13.88 -5.52 16.27
N ASN A 200 -14.98 -5.26 15.57
CA ASN A 200 -15.19 -4.05 14.77
C ASN A 200 -15.26 -2.76 15.62
N GLU A 201 -15.53 -2.84 16.92
CA GLU A 201 -15.45 -1.71 17.86
C GLU A 201 -14.08 -0.99 17.83
N ILE A 202 -12.98 -1.67 17.45
CA ILE A 202 -11.65 -1.02 17.35
C ILE A 202 -11.62 0.11 16.30
N PHE A 203 -12.61 0.17 15.42
CA PHE A 203 -12.77 1.20 14.40
C PHE A 203 -13.72 2.33 14.80
N ASP A 204 -14.15 2.38 16.07
CA ASP A 204 -15.01 3.45 16.58
C ASP A 204 -14.20 4.65 17.09
N PRO A 205 -14.76 5.89 17.03
CA PRO A 205 -13.99 7.12 17.26
C PRO A 205 -13.47 7.27 18.69
N ASP A 206 -14.20 6.73 19.68
CA ASP A 206 -13.82 6.79 21.10
C ASP A 206 -12.57 5.94 21.39
N ARG A 207 -12.33 4.87 20.62
CA ARG A 207 -11.17 3.98 20.79
C ARG A 207 -9.84 4.64 20.44
N VAL A 208 -9.85 5.78 19.76
CA VAL A 208 -8.64 6.51 19.33
C VAL A 208 -7.85 7.05 20.54
N SER A 209 -8.50 7.65 21.54
CA SER A 209 -7.79 8.21 22.70
C SER A 209 -7.14 7.13 23.59
N PRO A 210 -7.86 6.07 24.02
CA PRO A 210 -7.24 4.98 24.78
C PRO A 210 -6.14 4.27 23.98
N THR A 211 -6.28 4.14 22.65
CA THR A 211 -5.21 3.57 21.81
C THR A 211 -3.97 4.46 21.78
N TYR A 212 -4.13 5.79 21.74
CA TYR A 212 -3.03 6.75 21.76
C TYR A 212 -2.27 6.75 23.10
N GLU A 213 -3.00 6.64 24.21
CA GLU A 213 -2.48 6.62 25.58
C GLU A 213 -1.62 5.38 25.91
N LEU A 214 -1.84 4.26 25.21
CA LEU A 214 -1.00 3.05 25.33
C LEU A 214 0.47 3.33 24.96
N ASN A 215 1.38 2.57 25.58
CA ASN A 215 2.81 2.64 25.26
C ASN A 215 3.11 2.03 23.87
N ALA A 216 4.32 2.25 23.36
CA ALA A 216 4.69 1.86 22.00
C ALA A 216 4.64 0.33 21.76
N ALA A 217 4.94 -0.49 22.77
CA ALA A 217 4.89 -1.95 22.69
C ALA A 217 3.45 -2.46 22.77
N GLU A 218 2.63 -1.91 23.66
CA GLU A 218 1.18 -2.20 23.75
C GLU A 218 0.46 -1.88 22.45
N ARG A 219 0.72 -0.71 21.85
CA ARG A 219 0.18 -0.35 20.53
C ARG A 219 0.63 -1.31 19.44
N ALA A 220 1.87 -1.80 19.48
CA ALA A 220 2.37 -2.78 18.52
C ALA A 220 1.67 -4.14 18.69
N ALA A 221 1.57 -4.66 19.91
CA ALA A 221 0.88 -5.89 20.22
C ALA A 221 -0.62 -5.85 19.84
N LYS A 222 -1.31 -4.74 20.14
CA LYS A 222 -2.71 -4.53 19.73
C LYS A 222 -2.87 -4.54 18.21
N ARG A 223 -2.04 -3.81 17.45
CA ARG A 223 -2.12 -3.81 15.98
C ARG A 223 -1.86 -5.19 15.36
N GLU A 224 -0.92 -5.97 15.89
CA GLU A 224 -0.64 -7.31 15.35
C GLU A 224 -1.76 -8.30 15.69
N LYS A 225 -2.35 -8.23 16.89
CA LYS A 225 -3.55 -9.01 17.26
C LYS A 225 -4.74 -8.68 16.36
N ASP A 226 -5.03 -7.40 16.18
CA ASP A 226 -6.25 -6.94 15.50
C ASP A 226 -6.09 -6.89 13.95
N LYS A 227 -4.92 -7.27 13.44
CA LYS A 227 -4.49 -7.20 12.03
C LYS A 227 -5.46 -7.85 11.04
N GLY A 228 -6.07 -8.97 11.43
CA GLY A 228 -7.04 -9.75 10.63
C GLY A 228 -8.36 -9.04 10.33
N THR A 229 -8.56 -7.83 10.84
CA THR A 229 -9.69 -6.97 10.47
C THR A 229 -9.48 -6.23 9.13
N ASN A 230 -8.23 -5.99 8.72
CA ASN A 230 -7.91 -5.05 7.64
C ASN A 230 -6.75 -5.48 6.72
N TYR A 231 -5.73 -6.19 7.24
CA TYR A 231 -4.50 -6.48 6.50
C TYR A 231 -4.32 -7.98 6.22
N GLY A 232 -4.06 -8.32 4.94
CA GLY A 232 -3.86 -9.71 4.50
C GLY A 232 -5.14 -10.55 4.43
N VAL A 233 -6.31 -9.90 4.44
CA VAL A 233 -7.62 -10.55 4.54
C VAL A 233 -8.59 -10.13 3.41
N VAL A 234 -9.61 -10.95 3.19
CA VAL A 234 -10.61 -10.86 2.12
C VAL A 234 -12.02 -11.00 2.71
N ARG A 235 -13.03 -10.34 2.13
CA ARG A 235 -14.44 -10.53 2.51
C ARG A 235 -14.88 -11.99 2.30
N LEU A 236 -15.59 -12.58 3.27
CA LEU A 236 -15.96 -14.00 3.28
C LEU A 236 -16.70 -14.43 2.00
N GLU A 237 -17.72 -13.69 1.57
CA GLU A 237 -18.48 -13.94 0.33
C GLU A 237 -17.59 -14.08 -0.92
N LEU A 238 -16.47 -13.33 -0.96
CA LEU A 238 -15.52 -13.37 -2.07
C LEU A 238 -14.55 -14.57 -1.96
N LEU A 239 -14.26 -15.04 -0.75
CA LEU A 239 -13.54 -16.30 -0.54
C LEU A 239 -14.40 -17.49 -0.91
N GLU A 240 -15.66 -17.52 -0.47
CA GLU A 240 -16.64 -18.56 -0.83
C GLU A 240 -16.86 -18.60 -2.34
N ARG A 241 -16.94 -17.44 -3.01
CA ARG A 241 -16.98 -17.35 -4.47
C ARG A 241 -15.72 -17.93 -5.14
N ILE A 242 -14.53 -17.56 -4.68
CA ILE A 242 -13.26 -18.10 -5.22
C ILE A 242 -13.17 -19.61 -5.01
N TYR A 243 -13.56 -20.11 -3.84
CA TYR A 243 -13.53 -21.54 -3.53
C TYR A 243 -14.55 -22.32 -4.39
N SER A 244 -15.74 -21.77 -4.60
CA SER A 244 -16.75 -22.32 -5.52
C SER A 244 -16.26 -22.40 -6.97
N ASP A 245 -15.55 -21.37 -7.44
CA ASP A 245 -14.96 -21.34 -8.80
C ASP A 245 -13.75 -22.28 -8.96
N LEU A 246 -13.02 -22.57 -7.88
CA LEU A 246 -11.97 -23.60 -7.87
C LEU A 246 -12.58 -25.00 -7.88
N TYR A 247 -13.55 -25.28 -7.01
CA TYR A 247 -14.24 -26.57 -6.91
C TYR A 247 -14.97 -26.94 -8.22
N ALA A 248 -15.51 -25.96 -8.95
CA ALA A 248 -16.07 -26.20 -10.28
C ALA A 248 -15.02 -26.77 -11.26
N GLN A 249 -13.77 -26.29 -11.23
CA GLN A 249 -12.69 -26.85 -12.05
C GLN A 249 -12.24 -28.24 -11.57
N GLU A 250 -12.34 -28.54 -10.28
CA GLU A 250 -12.05 -29.88 -9.73
C GLU A 250 -13.05 -30.94 -10.22
N VAL A 251 -14.32 -30.53 -10.42
CA VAL A 251 -15.36 -31.38 -11.01
C VAL A 251 -15.14 -31.60 -12.51
N ASP A 252 -14.62 -30.61 -13.24
CA ASP A 252 -14.32 -30.70 -14.67
C ASP A 252 -12.99 -31.46 -14.96
N ASP A 253 -11.96 -31.29 -14.11
CA ASP A 253 -10.66 -31.97 -14.21
C ASP A 253 -10.03 -32.15 -12.80
N PRO A 254 -9.78 -33.38 -12.33
CA PRO A 254 -9.19 -33.62 -11.01
C PRO A 254 -7.71 -33.22 -10.90
N CYS A 255 -7.06 -32.78 -11.98
CA CYS A 255 -5.65 -32.38 -11.98
C CYS A 255 -5.48 -30.85 -11.92
N GLU A 256 -5.17 -30.32 -10.73
CA GLU A 256 -4.94 -28.88 -10.51
C GLU A 256 -3.84 -28.28 -11.43
N SER A 257 -2.94 -29.09 -11.97
CA SER A 257 -1.94 -28.63 -12.94
C SER A 257 -2.54 -28.14 -14.27
N ASN A 258 -3.71 -28.69 -14.66
CA ASN A 258 -4.43 -28.35 -15.88
C ASN A 258 -5.31 -27.10 -15.73
N TRP A 259 -5.81 -26.83 -14.51
CA TRP A 259 -6.77 -25.77 -14.20
C TRP A 259 -6.38 -24.42 -14.79
N ARG A 260 -7.38 -23.69 -15.29
CA ARG A 260 -7.20 -22.35 -15.86
C ARG A 260 -6.92 -21.34 -14.75
N CYS A 261 -7.68 -21.39 -13.67
CA CYS A 261 -7.60 -20.46 -12.55
C CYS A 261 -7.12 -21.19 -11.30
N ARG A 262 -6.01 -20.74 -10.70
CA ARG A 262 -5.37 -21.40 -9.55
C ARG A 262 -5.01 -20.42 -8.44
N VAL A 263 -5.07 -20.88 -7.20
CA VAL A 263 -4.58 -20.17 -6.01
C VAL A 263 -3.47 -21.01 -5.40
N ARG A 264 -2.27 -20.46 -5.27
CA ARG A 264 -1.09 -21.18 -4.78
C ARG A 264 -0.56 -20.48 -3.54
N ASP A 265 -0.80 -21.10 -2.39
CA ASP A 265 -0.35 -20.63 -1.08
C ASP A 265 1.14 -20.90 -0.86
N SER A 266 1.66 -20.33 0.23
CA SER A 266 3.06 -20.51 0.66
C SER A 266 4.07 -20.25 -0.45
N ARG A 267 3.82 -19.26 -1.34
CA ARG A 267 4.70 -18.93 -2.47
C ARG A 267 5.27 -17.50 -2.38
N THR A 268 6.60 -17.42 -2.50
CA THR A 268 7.36 -16.18 -2.61
C THR A 268 7.96 -16.09 -4.02
N VAL A 269 7.74 -14.99 -4.75
CA VAL A 269 8.48 -14.70 -5.98
C VAL A 269 9.88 -14.20 -5.59
N VAL A 270 10.93 -14.87 -6.10
CA VAL A 270 12.33 -14.65 -5.68
C VAL A 270 13.22 -14.08 -6.78
N ALA A 271 12.89 -14.28 -8.06
CA ALA A 271 13.58 -13.65 -9.18
C ALA A 271 12.61 -13.33 -10.33
N VAL A 272 13.02 -12.41 -11.20
CA VAL A 272 12.25 -11.93 -12.36
C VAL A 272 13.18 -11.68 -13.53
N GLN A 273 12.79 -12.14 -14.71
CA GLN A 273 13.49 -11.88 -15.97
C GLN A 273 12.45 -11.47 -17.02
N ARG A 274 12.82 -10.59 -17.97
CA ARG A 274 11.98 -10.37 -19.18
C ARG A 274 12.14 -11.59 -20.09
N LEU A 275 11.08 -11.99 -20.78
CA LEU A 275 11.19 -13.02 -21.82
C LEU A 275 11.92 -12.42 -23.04
N GLU A 276 12.74 -13.23 -23.68
CA GLU A 276 13.40 -12.87 -24.94
C GLU A 276 12.44 -13.12 -26.12
N GLY A 277 12.34 -12.15 -27.04
CA GLY A 277 11.44 -12.21 -28.19
C GLY A 277 10.31 -11.16 -28.14
N GLY A 278 9.93 -10.66 -29.33
CA GLY A 278 9.10 -9.45 -29.50
C GLY A 278 7.64 -9.52 -29.03
N ALA A 279 7.17 -10.64 -28.48
CA ALA A 279 5.84 -10.74 -27.86
C ALA A 279 5.80 -10.18 -26.42
N GLY A 280 6.97 -10.08 -25.78
CA GLY A 280 7.14 -9.66 -24.40
C GLY A 280 6.50 -10.62 -23.37
N GLY A 281 6.48 -10.18 -22.12
CA GLY A 281 6.16 -11.05 -20.97
C GLY A 281 7.37 -11.22 -20.06
N VAL A 282 7.19 -11.97 -18.98
CA VAL A 282 8.22 -12.21 -17.95
C VAL A 282 8.25 -13.64 -17.46
N ARG A 283 9.43 -14.09 -17.06
CA ARG A 283 9.65 -15.32 -16.30
C ARG A 283 9.81 -14.96 -14.82
N LEU A 284 8.98 -15.56 -13.98
CA LEU A 284 9.03 -15.46 -12.52
C LEU A 284 9.65 -16.75 -11.96
N GLU A 285 10.65 -16.63 -11.10
CA GLU A 285 11.05 -17.73 -10.22
C GLU A 285 10.25 -17.64 -8.92
N VAL A 286 9.60 -18.73 -8.55
CA VAL A 286 8.72 -18.83 -7.39
C VAL A 286 9.22 -19.95 -6.47
N ALA A 287 9.56 -19.60 -5.25
CA ALA A 287 10.00 -20.55 -4.22
C ALA A 287 8.89 -20.75 -3.17
N LYS A 288 9.02 -21.82 -2.37
CA LYS A 288 8.20 -21.98 -1.16
C LYS A 288 8.58 -20.92 -0.13
N THR A 289 7.59 -20.25 0.46
CA THR A 289 7.78 -19.24 1.50
C THR A 289 8.42 -19.85 2.74
N GLY A 290 9.47 -19.20 3.27
CA GLY A 290 10.30 -19.72 4.35
C GLY A 290 11.37 -20.73 3.89
N ALA A 291 11.46 -20.99 2.59
CA ALA A 291 12.45 -21.85 1.95
C ALA A 291 12.93 -21.25 0.60
N GLU A 292 13.10 -19.92 0.54
CA GLU A 292 13.43 -19.16 -0.68
C GLU A 292 14.77 -19.54 -1.37
N ASN A 293 15.65 -20.27 -0.66
CA ASN A 293 16.90 -20.84 -1.17
C ASN A 293 16.79 -22.32 -1.61
N GLY A 294 15.60 -22.91 -1.52
CA GLY A 294 15.32 -24.29 -1.93
C GLY A 294 14.90 -24.39 -3.40
N GLU A 295 14.06 -25.39 -3.69
CA GLU A 295 13.49 -25.61 -5.03
C GLU A 295 12.68 -24.40 -5.53
N ARG A 296 12.76 -24.14 -6.84
CA ARG A 296 12.11 -23.02 -7.51
C ARG A 296 11.32 -23.48 -8.73
N GLU A 297 10.09 -23.01 -8.81
CA GLU A 297 9.19 -23.20 -9.93
C GLU A 297 9.27 -21.99 -10.88
N ALA A 298 9.28 -22.20 -12.20
CA ALA A 298 9.23 -21.12 -13.18
C ALA A 298 7.81 -20.91 -13.70
N LEU A 299 7.33 -19.65 -13.70
CA LEU A 299 6.06 -19.25 -14.33
C LEU A 299 6.32 -18.17 -15.38
N GLU A 300 5.78 -18.35 -16.59
CA GLU A 300 5.92 -17.37 -17.67
C GLU A 300 4.60 -16.65 -17.90
N ALA A 301 4.60 -15.33 -17.72
CA ALA A 301 3.39 -14.51 -17.59
C ALA A 301 3.39 -13.31 -18.53
N GLY A 302 2.24 -13.05 -19.17
CA GLY A 302 2.01 -11.86 -19.99
C GLY A 302 1.65 -10.63 -19.14
N LEU A 303 1.13 -10.82 -17.93
CA LEU A 303 0.80 -9.77 -16.96
C LEU A 303 1.11 -10.24 -15.55
N VAL A 304 1.64 -9.35 -14.72
CA VAL A 304 1.78 -9.54 -13.27
C VAL A 304 1.18 -8.34 -12.53
N VAL A 305 0.29 -8.61 -11.57
CA VAL A 305 -0.39 -7.57 -10.78
C VAL A 305 -0.01 -7.68 -9.30
N PHE A 306 0.60 -6.62 -8.76
CA PHE A 306 0.93 -6.55 -7.34
C PHE A 306 -0.24 -6.01 -6.53
N ALA A 307 -0.83 -6.87 -5.71
CA ALA A 307 -1.80 -6.51 -4.68
C ALA A 307 -1.12 -6.49 -3.30
N THR A 308 0.08 -5.89 -3.25
CA THR A 308 1.02 -5.92 -2.12
C THR A 308 0.78 -4.82 -1.08
N GLY A 309 -0.16 -3.91 -1.31
CA GLY A 309 -0.60 -2.90 -0.34
C GLY A 309 0.02 -1.52 -0.56
N TYR A 310 0.13 -0.74 0.51
CA TYR A 310 0.55 0.67 0.44
C TYR A 310 1.48 1.06 1.59
N VAL A 311 2.47 1.91 1.29
CA VAL A 311 3.35 2.57 2.27
C VAL A 311 2.80 3.98 2.55
N ARG A 312 2.93 4.47 3.78
CA ARG A 312 2.29 5.72 4.27
C ARG A 312 3.32 6.70 4.82
N ASP A 313 4.38 6.90 4.05
CA ASP A 313 5.62 7.62 4.38
C ASP A 313 5.83 8.91 3.57
N ALA A 314 4.98 9.21 2.58
CA ALA A 314 5.09 10.41 1.73
C ALA A 314 5.21 11.73 2.52
N HIS A 315 4.61 11.79 3.72
CA HIS A 315 4.75 12.93 4.64
C HIS A 315 6.20 13.19 5.05
N VAL A 316 7.07 12.17 5.15
CA VAL A 316 8.48 12.32 5.51
C VAL A 316 9.21 13.14 4.44
N ARG A 317 9.08 12.75 3.16
CA ARG A 317 9.65 13.51 2.02
C ARG A 317 9.11 14.94 1.98
N ILE A 318 7.79 15.10 2.16
CA ILE A 318 7.12 16.40 2.06
C ILE A 318 7.58 17.34 3.19
N LEU A 319 7.77 16.83 4.40
CA LEU A 319 8.08 17.64 5.59
C LEU A 319 9.58 17.78 5.92
N GLU A 320 10.49 17.26 5.08
CA GLU A 320 11.95 17.36 5.30
C GLU A 320 12.40 18.83 5.48
N GLY A 321 11.75 19.78 4.81
CA GLY A 321 11.96 21.24 5.01
C GLY A 321 11.53 21.80 6.37
N THR A 322 10.99 20.96 7.27
CA THR A 322 10.68 21.25 8.67
C THR A 322 11.45 20.37 9.67
N ARG A 323 12.27 19.44 9.19
CA ARG A 323 12.95 18.41 10.01
C ARG A 323 13.81 19.00 11.14
N ALA A 324 14.51 20.09 10.88
CA ALA A 324 15.37 20.75 11.87
C ALA A 324 14.60 21.33 13.08
N LEU A 325 13.27 21.40 13.03
CA LEU A 325 12.41 21.81 14.15
C LEU A 325 12.09 20.65 15.10
N LEU A 326 12.46 19.40 14.78
CA LEU A 326 12.19 18.23 15.63
C LEU A 326 13.16 18.18 16.82
N GLU A 327 12.63 17.93 18.01
CA GLU A 327 13.41 17.83 19.26
C GLU A 327 14.56 16.81 19.17
N SER A 328 14.31 15.69 18.49
CA SER A 328 15.29 14.62 18.24
C SER A 328 16.40 14.98 17.25
N GLU A 329 16.28 16.08 16.51
CA GLU A 329 17.35 16.60 15.63
C GLU A 329 18.05 17.80 16.30
N VAL A 330 17.31 18.62 17.06
CA VAL A 330 17.87 19.70 17.92
C VAL A 330 18.85 19.12 18.95
N ALA A 331 18.50 18.00 19.61
CA ALA A 331 19.35 17.34 20.58
C ALA A 331 20.73 16.94 20.02
N LYS A 332 20.76 16.31 18.83
CA LYS A 332 21.99 15.90 18.14
C LYS A 332 22.86 17.11 17.74
N GLY A 333 22.23 18.23 17.41
CA GLY A 333 22.92 19.50 17.18
C GLY A 333 23.64 20.01 18.43
N GLY A 334 23.05 19.81 19.61
CA GLY A 334 23.67 20.13 20.90
C GLY A 334 24.83 19.20 21.28
N GLU A 335 24.68 17.89 21.11
CA GLU A 335 25.72 16.90 21.45
C GLU A 335 27.00 17.09 20.61
N ASN A 336 26.85 17.40 19.31
CA ASN A 336 28.00 17.75 18.46
C ASN A 336 28.66 19.09 18.79
N ALA A 337 27.99 19.98 19.54
CA ALA A 337 28.54 21.27 19.96
C ALA A 337 29.33 21.19 21.27
N THR A 338 29.09 20.18 22.12
CA THR A 338 29.80 20.00 23.42
C THR A 338 31.05 19.11 23.33
N ALA A 339 31.25 18.40 22.22
CA ALA A 339 32.39 17.51 22.00
C ALA A 339 33.74 18.22 21.70
N ALA A 340 33.81 19.55 21.84
CA ALA A 340 34.93 20.37 21.38
C ALA A 340 35.83 20.92 22.52
N THR A 341 36.18 20.08 23.50
CA THR A 341 37.17 20.44 24.55
C THR A 341 38.20 19.31 24.72
N PRO A 342 39.51 19.56 24.50
CA PRO A 342 40.54 18.52 24.65
C PRO A 342 41.10 18.50 26.07
N GLU A 343 40.59 17.62 26.93
CA GLU A 343 41.24 17.26 28.21
C GLU A 343 42.07 15.98 28.08
N ALA A 344 43.05 15.84 28.99
CA ALA A 344 44.20 14.98 28.80
C ALA A 344 43.94 13.49 29.07
N VAL A 345 44.65 12.63 28.34
CA VAL A 345 44.69 11.19 28.60
C VAL A 345 45.64 10.91 29.77
N GLU A 346 45.09 10.57 30.93
CA GLU A 346 45.81 9.94 32.04
C GLU A 346 45.30 8.51 32.22
N ALA A 347 46.21 7.55 32.45
CA ALA A 347 45.89 6.13 32.51
C ALA A 347 46.48 5.47 33.76
N PRO A 348 45.69 4.66 34.47
CA PRO A 348 46.20 3.54 35.26
C PRO A 348 45.67 2.19 34.74
N ALA A 349 46.35 1.10 35.15
CA ALA A 349 46.10 -0.27 34.68
C ALA A 349 45.66 -1.22 35.84
N PRO A 350 45.89 -2.56 35.85
CA PRO A 350 44.76 -3.51 35.89
C PRO A 350 44.74 -4.52 37.07
N SER A 351 43.62 -5.25 37.23
CA SER A 351 43.50 -6.52 38.00
C SER A 351 42.17 -7.24 37.64
N ALA A 352 42.21 -8.51 37.20
CA ALA A 352 41.86 -9.76 37.93
C ALA A 352 40.32 -10.01 38.11
N GLU A 353 39.66 -11.05 37.58
CA GLU A 353 39.75 -12.54 37.74
C GLU A 353 39.05 -13.11 39.00
N VAL A 354 38.22 -14.19 38.99
CA VAL A 354 37.73 -15.10 37.90
C VAL A 354 36.16 -15.08 37.82
N VAL A 355 35.26 -16.09 37.72
CA VAL A 355 35.18 -17.60 37.74
C VAL A 355 33.99 -18.06 36.85
N ALA A 356 34.06 -19.27 36.28
CA ALA A 356 32.95 -20.11 35.76
C ALA A 356 33.21 -21.58 36.24
N PRO A 357 32.32 -22.63 36.15
CA PRO A 357 31.33 -22.92 35.08
C PRO A 357 30.04 -23.70 35.50
N ALA A 358 29.28 -24.21 34.50
CA ALA A 358 28.32 -25.36 34.46
C ALA A 358 27.12 -24.98 33.54
N VAL A 359 26.75 -25.62 32.43
CA VAL A 359 26.71 -27.01 31.91
C VAL A 359 25.29 -27.65 31.98
N VAL A 360 24.86 -28.06 30.77
CA VAL A 360 23.56 -28.54 30.25
C VAL A 360 22.92 -29.74 30.99
N PRO A 361 21.62 -30.05 30.75
CA PRO A 361 21.29 -31.01 29.67
C PRO A 361 20.12 -30.60 28.73
N GLU A 362 20.16 -31.18 27.52
CA GLU A 362 19.19 -31.02 26.43
C GLU A 362 18.14 -32.16 26.44
N ALA A 363 16.98 -31.97 25.78
CA ALA A 363 15.88 -32.95 25.70
C ALA A 363 15.52 -33.27 24.23
N PRO A 364 14.95 -34.46 23.92
CA PRO A 364 15.32 -35.16 22.69
C PRO A 364 14.60 -34.75 21.41
N LYS A 365 15.26 -35.05 20.28
CA LYS A 365 14.65 -35.16 18.95
C LYS A 365 14.13 -36.58 18.75
N GLU A 366 12.90 -36.74 18.29
CA GLU A 366 12.45 -38.02 17.73
C GLU A 366 12.83 -38.12 16.25
N THR A 367 13.27 -39.30 15.84
CA THR A 367 13.67 -39.62 14.46
C THR A 367 12.71 -40.67 13.92
N ILE A 368 11.92 -40.33 12.90
CA ILE A 368 11.10 -41.30 12.17
C ILE A 368 11.89 -41.78 10.95
N THR A 369 12.15 -43.08 10.91
CA THR A 369 12.75 -43.78 9.77
C THR A 369 11.64 -44.45 8.97
N GLU A 370 11.45 -44.08 7.72
CA GLU A 370 10.67 -44.88 6.76
C GLU A 370 11.53 -45.33 5.57
N THR A 371 11.16 -46.48 5.02
CA THR A 371 12.05 -47.33 4.22
C THR A 371 11.68 -47.30 2.74
N THR A 372 12.67 -47.00 1.90
CA THR A 372 12.55 -47.04 0.43
C THR A 372 12.04 -48.38 -0.07
N THR A 373 11.00 -48.37 -0.92
CA THR A 373 10.67 -49.52 -1.78
C THR A 373 10.62 -49.04 -3.24
N THR A 374 11.55 -49.55 -4.05
CA THR A 374 11.65 -49.22 -5.48
C THR A 374 10.84 -50.19 -6.32
N THR A 375 10.01 -49.68 -7.23
CA THR A 375 9.40 -50.48 -8.31
C THR A 375 9.71 -49.84 -9.65
N THR A 376 10.51 -50.53 -10.46
CA THR A 376 10.85 -50.13 -11.84
C THR A 376 9.85 -50.70 -12.82
N THR A 377 9.32 -49.87 -13.73
CA THR A 377 8.60 -50.33 -14.92
C THR A 377 9.14 -49.61 -16.16
N THR A 378 9.59 -50.38 -17.15
CA THR A 378 10.16 -49.88 -18.41
C THR A 378 9.18 -50.10 -19.55
N THR A 379 8.91 -49.07 -20.34
CA THR A 379 8.17 -49.17 -21.62
C THR A 379 8.83 -48.28 -22.68
N THR A 380 8.68 -48.62 -23.96
CA THR A 380 9.70 -48.32 -24.99
C THR A 380 9.12 -47.65 -26.25
N THR A 381 9.88 -46.70 -26.83
CA THR A 381 9.94 -46.30 -28.26
C THR A 381 8.67 -45.99 -29.09
N SER A 382 8.58 -44.74 -29.58
CA SER A 382 8.48 -44.33 -31.02
C SER A 382 8.16 -42.81 -31.10
N SER A 383 8.78 -41.92 -31.89
CA SER A 383 9.04 -41.81 -33.36
C SER A 383 7.74 -41.83 -34.19
N SER A 384 7.43 -40.89 -35.10
CA SER A 384 8.17 -39.77 -35.74
C SER A 384 7.16 -38.70 -36.23
N ALA A 385 7.41 -37.39 -36.10
CA ALA A 385 8.00 -36.47 -37.10
C ALA A 385 7.24 -36.26 -38.44
N SER A 386 7.19 -34.98 -38.86
CA SER A 386 7.11 -34.43 -40.24
C SER A 386 5.87 -33.57 -40.61
N GLU A 387 6.18 -32.33 -41.04
CA GLU A 387 5.31 -31.38 -41.77
C GLU A 387 5.44 -31.63 -43.32
N PRO A 388 5.30 -30.71 -44.33
CA PRO A 388 5.15 -29.23 -44.34
C PRO A 388 4.20 -28.61 -45.42
N SER A 389 4.34 -27.28 -45.61
CA SER A 389 4.20 -26.50 -46.88
C SER A 389 2.81 -25.92 -47.27
N THR A 390 2.65 -24.72 -47.90
CA THR A 390 3.53 -23.54 -48.17
C THR A 390 2.69 -22.28 -48.58
N ASP A 391 3.37 -21.16 -48.86
CA ASP A 391 2.97 -19.92 -49.60
C ASP A 391 2.32 -18.76 -48.80
N SER A 392 2.75 -17.48 -48.84
CA SER A 392 3.32 -16.51 -49.86
C SER A 392 2.24 -15.46 -50.20
N ALA A 393 2.41 -14.12 -50.29
CA ALA A 393 3.47 -13.13 -49.96
C ALA A 393 2.74 -11.73 -49.81
N ASP A 394 3.25 -10.48 -49.88
CA ASP A 394 4.54 -9.81 -50.19
C ASP A 394 4.54 -8.31 -49.71
N ALA A 395 5.69 -7.62 -49.83
CA ALA A 395 5.90 -6.15 -49.98
C ALA A 395 5.74 -5.15 -48.78
N PRO A 396 6.42 -3.96 -48.77
CA PRO A 396 6.81 -3.27 -47.52
C PRO A 396 6.66 -1.71 -47.41
N ALA A 397 7.04 -1.17 -46.24
CA ALA A 397 7.50 0.21 -45.92
C ALA A 397 6.46 1.36 -45.80
N PRO A 398 6.79 2.52 -45.18
CA PRO A 398 8.04 2.94 -44.53
C PRO A 398 7.92 3.32 -43.03
N SER A 399 9.03 3.73 -42.41
CA SER A 399 9.11 4.20 -41.01
C SER A 399 8.95 5.73 -40.87
N ALA A 400 8.56 6.16 -39.67
CA ALA A 400 8.61 7.56 -39.23
C ALA A 400 9.15 7.63 -37.79
N THR A 401 10.26 8.33 -37.60
CA THR A 401 10.94 8.46 -36.29
C THR A 401 10.65 9.82 -35.67
N THR A 402 10.22 9.84 -34.41
CA THR A 402 10.07 11.05 -33.58
C THR A 402 10.87 10.86 -32.28
N PRO A 403 11.61 11.87 -31.76
CA PRO A 403 12.40 11.70 -30.54
C PRO A 403 11.54 11.54 -29.28
N ALA A 404 12.09 10.89 -28.25
CA ALA A 404 11.44 10.71 -26.96
C ALA A 404 11.63 11.94 -26.04
N ASP A 405 10.63 12.24 -25.22
CA ASP A 405 10.72 13.24 -24.14
C ASP A 405 11.61 12.72 -23.00
N GLU A 406 12.73 13.42 -22.74
CA GLU A 406 13.64 13.09 -21.65
C GLU A 406 13.14 13.69 -20.31
N GLN A 407 12.40 12.89 -19.54
CA GLN A 407 11.85 13.34 -18.25
C GLN A 407 12.96 13.55 -17.20
N VAL A 408 13.28 14.81 -16.91
CA VAL A 408 14.27 15.22 -15.89
C VAL A 408 13.81 14.83 -14.48
N LYS A 409 14.19 13.62 -14.06
CA LYS A 409 13.85 13.05 -12.75
C LYS A 409 14.76 13.60 -11.65
N VAL A 410 14.42 14.77 -11.12
CA VAL A 410 15.12 15.38 -9.97
C VAL A 410 15.12 14.40 -8.78
N THR A 411 16.29 13.82 -8.53
CA THR A 411 16.50 12.82 -7.46
C THR A 411 17.28 13.48 -6.34
N VAL A 412 16.64 13.69 -5.19
CA VAL A 412 17.30 14.21 -3.99
C VAL A 412 17.87 13.03 -3.21
N GLU A 413 19.20 12.91 -3.18
CA GLU A 413 19.87 11.92 -2.33
C GLU A 413 19.78 12.35 -0.85
N VAL A 414 19.08 11.55 -0.04
CA VAL A 414 18.94 11.78 1.40
C VAL A 414 19.89 10.85 2.14
N ASN A 415 21.11 11.32 2.40
CA ASN A 415 22.16 10.58 3.12
C ASN A 415 21.92 10.53 4.65
N SER A 416 20.67 10.55 5.10
CA SER A 416 20.28 10.50 6.51
C SER A 416 19.13 9.50 6.71
N ALA A 417 19.05 8.90 7.90
CA ALA A 417 17.94 8.02 8.24
C ALA A 417 16.61 8.80 8.17
N PRO A 418 15.49 8.19 7.69
CA PRO A 418 14.21 8.88 7.55
C PRO A 418 13.73 9.54 8.84
N ALA A 419 13.31 10.80 8.77
CA ALA A 419 12.77 11.52 9.91
C ALA A 419 11.47 10.88 10.41
N VAL A 420 11.30 10.83 11.74
CA VAL A 420 10.02 10.48 12.38
C VAL A 420 9.38 11.77 12.86
N PHE A 421 8.18 12.04 12.37
CA PHE A 421 7.36 13.18 12.80
C PHE A 421 6.36 12.70 13.87
N PRO A 422 6.66 12.86 15.18
CA PRO A 422 5.70 12.54 16.23
C PRO A 422 4.48 13.45 16.14
N VAL A 423 3.31 12.93 16.50
CA VAL A 423 2.04 13.67 16.49
C VAL A 423 1.34 13.53 17.84
N GLY A 424 0.65 14.60 18.25
CA GLY A 424 -0.28 14.62 19.37
C GLY A 424 -1.56 13.83 19.06
N ARG A 425 -2.40 13.63 20.07
CA ARG A 425 -3.75 13.04 19.92
C ARG A 425 -4.67 13.87 19.02
N ASP A 426 -4.41 15.17 18.90
CA ASP A 426 -5.10 16.07 17.97
C ASP A 426 -4.54 16.04 16.54
N TYR A 427 -3.65 15.07 16.24
CA TYR A 427 -2.91 14.90 14.99
C TYR A 427 -1.85 15.98 14.67
N LYS A 428 -1.60 16.94 15.58
CA LYS A 428 -0.60 18.00 15.37
C LYS A 428 0.82 17.47 15.56
N VAL A 429 1.72 17.77 14.62
CA VAL A 429 3.15 17.43 14.67
C VAL A 429 3.80 18.11 15.88
N GLN A 430 4.51 17.32 16.69
CA GLN A 430 5.22 17.78 17.88
C GLN A 430 6.64 18.21 17.49
N TYR A 431 6.82 19.52 17.34
CA TYR A 431 8.12 20.16 17.16
C TYR A 431 8.72 20.55 18.52
N ALA A 432 10.02 20.85 18.56
CA ALA A 432 10.73 21.22 19.78
C ALA A 432 10.08 22.42 20.50
N PRO A 433 10.07 22.46 21.85
CA PRO A 433 9.43 23.53 22.61
C PRO A 433 9.87 24.93 22.17
N GLY A 434 8.90 25.71 21.69
CA GLY A 434 9.13 27.09 21.23
C GLY A 434 9.65 27.25 19.80
N ALA A 435 9.89 26.19 19.03
CA ALA A 435 10.34 26.28 17.63
C ALA A 435 9.26 26.86 16.68
N VAL A 436 7.98 26.69 17.02
CA VAL A 436 6.81 27.15 16.26
C VAL A 436 5.98 28.11 17.12
N GLU A 437 5.32 29.10 16.52
CA GLU A 437 4.42 30.03 17.20
C GLU A 437 3.06 29.40 17.55
N GLU A 438 2.36 30.00 18.51
CA GLU A 438 0.97 29.64 18.81
C GLU A 438 0.08 29.95 17.59
N GLY A 439 -0.91 29.10 17.31
CA GLY A 439 -1.76 29.22 16.12
C GLY A 439 -1.11 28.85 14.78
N ALA A 440 0.15 28.43 14.77
CA ALA A 440 0.82 27.79 13.62
C ALA A 440 1.03 26.29 13.86
N GLY A 441 1.19 25.50 12.79
CA GLY A 441 1.52 24.08 12.88
C GLY A 441 1.31 23.24 11.62
N ILE A 442 1.59 21.93 11.75
CA ILE A 442 1.33 20.91 10.74
C ILE A 442 0.55 19.76 11.38
N TRP A 443 -0.41 19.18 10.66
CA TRP A 443 -1.22 18.03 11.08
C TRP A 443 -1.08 16.88 10.07
N LEU A 444 -1.04 15.64 10.56
CA LEU A 444 -0.93 14.44 9.71
C LEU A 444 -2.23 13.63 9.68
N GLN A 445 -2.62 13.11 8.52
CA GLN A 445 -3.88 12.37 8.34
C GLN A 445 -3.67 11.10 7.51
N GLY A 446 -4.00 9.94 8.09
CA GLY A 446 -3.92 8.66 7.37
C GLY A 446 -2.51 8.06 7.27
N CYS A 447 -1.59 8.45 8.15
CA CYS A 447 -0.27 7.85 8.30
C CYS A 447 0.11 7.59 9.78
N ASN A 448 -0.85 7.72 10.69
CA ASN A 448 -0.66 7.73 12.14
C ASN A 448 -1.11 6.44 12.83
N GLU A 449 -1.39 5.37 12.08
CA GLU A 449 -1.84 4.07 12.61
C GLU A 449 -1.02 3.56 13.82
N LYS A 450 0.30 3.84 13.82
CA LYS A 450 1.24 3.49 14.90
C LYS A 450 0.94 4.18 16.25
N THR A 451 0.18 5.27 16.25
CA THR A 451 -0.29 6.02 17.43
C THR A 451 -1.81 5.98 17.59
N HIS A 452 -2.58 6.11 16.51
CA HIS A 452 -4.04 6.30 16.54
C HIS A 452 -4.88 5.04 16.22
N GLY A 453 -4.25 3.90 15.91
CA GLY A 453 -4.94 2.63 15.65
C GLY A 453 -5.37 2.40 14.19
N LEU A 454 -5.91 1.21 13.92
CA LEU A 454 -6.23 0.70 12.56
C LEU A 454 -7.27 1.55 11.80
N SER A 455 -8.06 2.36 12.50
CA SER A 455 -9.02 3.29 11.89
C SER A 455 -8.37 4.50 11.21
N ASP A 456 -7.13 4.86 11.54
CA ASP A 456 -6.48 6.07 11.03
C ASP A 456 -6.40 6.12 9.50
N THR A 457 -6.19 4.96 8.87
CA THR A 457 -5.96 4.83 7.43
C THR A 457 -7.25 4.68 6.61
N LEU A 458 -8.41 4.64 7.27
CA LEU A 458 -9.71 4.24 6.74
C LEU A 458 -10.76 5.36 6.80
N LEU A 459 -11.94 5.08 6.24
CA LEU A 459 -13.11 5.98 6.33
C LEU A 459 -13.69 6.07 7.76
N SER A 460 -13.45 5.05 8.59
CA SER A 460 -14.22 4.74 9.81
C SER A 460 -14.38 5.87 10.83
N ILE A 461 -13.40 6.78 10.91
CA ILE A 461 -13.40 7.91 11.85
C ILE A 461 -13.36 9.28 11.15
N LEU A 462 -13.42 9.36 9.81
CA LEU A 462 -13.18 10.62 9.09
C LEU A 462 -14.12 11.76 9.47
N ALA A 463 -15.41 11.47 9.68
CA ALA A 463 -16.38 12.48 10.11
C ALA A 463 -16.01 13.11 11.46
N HIS A 464 -15.56 12.31 12.44
CA HIS A 464 -15.12 12.79 13.75
C HIS A 464 -13.77 13.49 13.65
N ARG A 465 -12.78 12.85 13.03
CA ARG A 465 -11.42 13.37 12.88
C ARG A 465 -11.39 14.70 12.12
N GLY A 466 -12.24 14.88 11.12
CA GLY A 466 -12.43 16.17 10.45
C GLY A 466 -12.92 17.26 11.41
N GLY A 467 -13.81 16.92 12.35
CA GLY A 467 -14.22 17.80 13.45
C GLY A 467 -13.10 18.09 14.45
N GLU A 468 -12.36 17.06 14.87
CA GLU A 468 -11.22 17.21 15.81
C GLU A 468 -10.12 18.12 15.23
N VAL A 469 -9.73 17.92 13.97
CA VAL A 469 -8.70 18.72 13.30
C VAL A 469 -9.19 20.15 13.04
N VAL A 470 -10.46 20.36 12.67
CA VAL A 470 -11.05 21.71 12.61
C VAL A 470 -11.04 22.38 13.99
N GLY A 471 -11.30 21.63 15.06
CA GLY A 471 -11.20 22.11 16.45
C GLY A 471 -9.78 22.50 16.85
N SER A 472 -8.77 21.71 16.50
CA SER A 472 -7.35 22.00 16.80
C SER A 472 -6.82 23.21 15.99
N ILE A 473 -7.25 23.39 14.75
CA ILE A 473 -6.78 24.48 13.87
C ILE A 473 -7.54 25.80 14.09
N PHE A 474 -8.84 25.76 14.42
CA PHE A 474 -9.72 26.94 14.43
C PHE A 474 -10.54 27.13 15.73
N GLY A 475 -10.39 26.25 16.73
CA GLY A 475 -11.15 26.30 17.97
C GLY A 475 -10.65 27.36 18.97
N PRO A 476 -11.41 27.61 20.06
CA PRO A 476 -10.98 28.51 21.13
C PRO A 476 -9.67 28.02 21.76
N GLY A 477 -8.60 28.81 21.64
CA GLY A 477 -7.24 28.44 22.06
C GLY A 477 -6.26 28.17 20.91
N ALA A 478 -6.72 28.12 19.65
CA ALA A 478 -5.84 28.01 18.47
C ALA A 478 -5.17 29.35 18.07
N GLY A 479 -4.93 30.25 19.02
CA GLY A 479 -4.47 31.63 18.80
C GLY A 479 -5.30 32.65 19.58
N SER A 480 -5.16 32.67 20.91
CA SER A 480 -5.81 33.65 21.80
C SER A 480 -4.87 33.98 22.96
N LYS A 481 -4.16 35.11 22.95
CA LYS A 481 -4.55 36.44 22.43
C LYS A 481 -3.44 37.15 21.66
#